data_AF-A0AAW8KR69-F1
#
_entry.id   AF-A0AAW8KR69-F1
#
_cell.length_a   1.000
_cell.length_b   1.000
_cell.length_c   1.000
_cell.angle_alpha   90.00
_cell.angle_beta   90.00
_cell.angle_gamma   90.00
#
_symmetry.space_group_name_H-M   'P 1'
#
loop_
_entity.id
_entity.type
_entity.pdbx_description
1 polymer ?
#
loop_
_entity_poly.entity_id
_entity_poly.type
_entity_poly.pdbx_seq_one_letter_code
_entity_poly.pdbx_strand_id
1 'polypeptide(L)'
;TVSILSAQYGYAANMPEVGSSIQNIAYATYVAPDGKSQQSVSNTVEINVSALYAIALTTPPVQEIEPSTRVIWANTLVNNSNAPVNVQLEALTINELSNVKIYVDTNKNGQFDTDDQQLTTNVALAVGQSVHLWVVATASATLTESQQLNLPLKATLVED
;
A
#
# COMPACT_ATOMS: atom_id res chain seq x y z
N THR A 1 -31.93 -4.80 5.84
CA THR A 1 -31.04 -3.76 5.29
C THR A 1 -29.61 -4.21 5.52
N VAL A 2 -28.90 -4.56 4.44
CA VAL A 2 -27.48 -4.92 4.52
C VAL A 2 -26.70 -3.62 4.61
N SER A 3 -26.17 -3.31 5.79
CA SER A 3 -25.23 -2.20 5.97
C SER A 3 -23.90 -2.63 5.36
N ILE A 4 -23.58 -2.05 4.20
CA ILE A 4 -22.27 -2.16 3.60
C ILE A 4 -21.43 -1.06 4.25
N LEU A 5 -20.54 -1.43 5.18
CA LEU A 5 -19.51 -0.51 5.67
C LEU A 5 -18.46 -0.37 4.56
N SER A 6 -18.68 0.59 3.66
CA SER A 6 -17.60 1.09 2.81
C SER A 6 -16.76 2.04 3.67
N ALA A 7 -15.64 1.57 4.20
CA ALA A 7 -14.59 2.47 4.68
C ALA A 7 -13.97 3.15 3.46
N GLN A 8 -14.51 4.31 3.07
CA GLN A 8 -13.78 5.27 2.25
C GLN A 8 -12.60 5.74 3.11
N TYR A 9 -11.43 5.15 2.90
CA TYR A 9 -10.17 5.77 3.30
C TYR A 9 -10.03 7.02 2.41
N GLY A 10 -10.58 8.14 2.90
CA GLY A 10 -10.34 9.43 2.28
C GLY A 10 -8.84 9.67 2.25
N TYR A 11 -8.29 9.84 1.05
CA TYR A 11 -6.91 10.23 0.85
C TYR A 11 -6.67 11.54 1.61
N ALA A 12 -6.07 11.49 2.79
CA ALA A 12 -5.48 12.68 3.38
C ALA A 12 -4.26 13.00 2.53
N ALA A 13 -4.41 13.94 1.59
CA ALA A 13 -3.34 14.38 0.69
C ALA A 13 -2.09 14.88 1.44
N ASN A 14 -2.19 15.13 2.76
CA ASN A 14 -1.11 15.62 3.60
C ASN A 14 -1.13 14.93 4.98
N MET A 15 -0.82 13.63 5.03
CA MET A 15 -0.45 13.00 6.29
C MET A 15 0.85 13.65 6.81
N PRO A 16 0.95 14.03 8.09
CA PRO A 16 2.21 14.52 8.65
C PRO A 16 3.31 13.47 8.46
N GLU A 17 4.45 13.91 7.93
CA GLU A 17 5.59 13.03 7.66
C GLU A 17 6.08 12.41 8.97
N VAL A 18 6.35 11.10 8.96
CA VAL A 18 6.94 10.40 10.11
C VAL A 18 8.23 11.10 10.56
N GLY A 19 8.41 11.25 11.86
CA GLY A 19 9.58 11.90 12.45
C GLY A 19 9.56 13.42 12.40
N SER A 20 8.55 14.05 11.77
CA SER A 20 8.37 15.50 11.86
C SER A 20 7.93 15.92 13.27
N SER A 21 8.27 17.17 13.62
CA SER A 21 7.86 17.82 14.86
C SER A 21 6.92 18.98 14.56
N ILE A 22 5.83 19.07 15.31
CA ILE A 22 4.89 20.18 15.28
C ILE A 22 5.10 21.00 16.56
N GLN A 23 5.53 22.25 16.38
CA GLN A 23 5.85 23.15 17.49
C GLN A 23 4.83 24.29 17.61
N ASN A 24 4.43 24.59 18.85
CA ASN A 24 3.61 25.76 19.17
C ASN A 24 4.36 26.69 20.12
N ILE A 25 4.39 27.98 19.77
CA ILE A 25 5.00 29.06 20.56
C ILE A 25 4.03 30.24 20.53
N ALA A 26 3.68 30.77 21.70
CA ALA A 26 2.84 31.95 21.84
C ALA A 26 3.68 33.20 22.08
N TYR A 27 3.28 34.31 21.46
CA TYR A 27 3.91 35.61 21.60
C TYR A 27 2.91 36.59 22.19
N ALA A 28 3.32 37.31 23.23
CA ALA A 28 2.55 38.41 23.80
C ALA A 28 3.31 39.72 23.57
N THR A 29 2.63 40.74 23.07
CA THR A 29 3.20 42.09 22.92
C THR A 29 2.36 43.09 23.70
N TYR A 30 2.99 43.95 24.49
CA TYR A 30 2.31 45.00 25.25
C TYR A 30 3.16 46.28 25.28
N VAL A 31 2.54 47.41 25.63
CA VAL A 31 3.25 48.68 25.85
C VAL A 31 3.44 48.86 27.35
N ALA A 32 4.69 48.95 27.81
CA ALA A 32 5.02 49.18 29.20
C ALA A 32 4.68 50.63 29.63
N PRO A 33 4.58 50.92 30.94
CA PRO A 33 4.29 52.27 31.43
C PRO A 33 5.29 53.36 30.97
N ASP A 34 6.51 52.98 30.57
CA ASP A 34 7.51 53.88 30.00
C ASP A 34 7.31 54.16 28.49
N GLY A 35 6.20 53.68 27.92
CA GLY A 35 5.83 53.85 26.51
C GLY A 35 6.53 52.90 25.55
N LYS A 36 7.41 51.99 26.02
CA LYS A 36 8.13 51.05 25.15
C LYS A 36 7.34 49.77 24.92
N SER A 37 7.39 49.25 23.70
CA SER A 37 6.85 47.93 23.40
C SER A 37 7.72 46.83 24.03
N GLN A 38 7.07 45.85 24.64
CA GLN A 38 7.67 44.68 25.25
C GLN A 38 7.09 43.44 24.60
N GLN A 39 7.93 42.41 24.43
CA GLN A 39 7.52 41.11 23.93
C GLN A 39 7.85 40.03 24.95
N SER A 40 6.92 39.11 25.18
CA SER A 40 7.13 37.89 25.94
C SER A 40 6.84 36.69 25.05
N VAL A 41 7.58 35.60 25.27
CA VAL A 41 7.49 34.36 24.51
C VAL A 41 7.20 33.22 25.48
N SER A 42 6.26 32.34 25.15
CA SER A 42 5.99 31.14 25.95
C SER A 42 7.11 30.12 25.84
N ASN A 43 7.04 29.04 26.63
CA ASN A 43 7.76 27.82 26.31
C ASN A 43 7.25 27.21 25.00
N THR A 44 8.10 26.44 24.32
CA THR A 44 7.70 25.62 23.17
C THR A 44 6.95 24.38 23.65
N VAL A 45 5.81 24.10 23.00
CA VAL A 45 5.15 22.80 23.07
C VAL A 45 5.48 22.05 21.79
N GLU A 46 5.95 20.81 21.91
CA GLU A 46 6.39 19.97 20.79
C GLU A 46 5.60 18.65 20.74
N ILE A 47 5.16 18.28 19.54
CA ILE A 47 4.52 16.99 19.25
C ILE A 47 5.32 16.31 18.15
N ASN A 48 5.80 15.09 18.43
CA ASN A 48 6.51 14.27 17.45
C ASN A 48 5.55 13.32 16.73
N VAL A 49 5.67 13.22 15.41
CA VAL A 49 4.83 12.36 14.58
C VAL A 49 5.44 10.96 14.49
N SER A 50 4.73 9.96 15.02
CA SER A 50 5.10 8.55 14.90
C SER A 50 4.72 7.95 13.55
N ALA A 51 5.35 6.82 13.21
CA ALA A 51 4.94 6.02 12.06
C ALA A 51 3.54 5.44 12.29
N LEU A 52 2.71 5.52 11.26
CA LEU A 52 1.42 4.86 11.14
C LEU A 52 1.42 4.08 9.83
N TYR A 53 1.46 2.76 9.94
CA TYR A 53 1.51 1.87 8.78
C TYR A 53 0.12 1.43 8.32
N ALA A 54 -0.12 1.58 7.02
CA ALA A 54 -1.33 1.15 6.34
C ALA A 54 -1.01 0.81 4.88
N ILE A 55 -1.24 -0.45 4.49
CA ILE A 55 -1.14 -0.89 3.09
C ILE A 55 -2.49 -1.39 2.60
N ALA A 56 -2.76 -1.23 1.31
CA ALA A 56 -3.94 -1.76 0.66
C ALA A 56 -3.52 -2.62 -0.53
N LEU A 57 -4.02 -3.85 -0.59
CA LEU A 57 -3.83 -4.78 -1.69
C LEU A 57 -5.20 -5.14 -2.27
N THR A 58 -5.36 -5.05 -3.58
CA THR A 58 -6.62 -5.42 -4.24
C THR A 58 -6.87 -6.92 -4.15
N THR A 59 -8.14 -7.32 -4.05
CA THR A 59 -8.54 -8.72 -4.23
C THR A 59 -8.73 -9.01 -5.72
N PRO A 60 -8.09 -10.05 -6.28
CA PRO A 60 -8.24 -10.37 -7.69
C PRO A 60 -9.64 -10.95 -7.98
N PRO A 61 -10.19 -10.73 -9.19
CA PRO A 61 -11.46 -11.32 -9.57
C PRO A 61 -11.36 -12.84 -9.68
N VAL A 62 -12.49 -13.50 -9.47
CA VAL A 62 -12.65 -14.91 -9.83
C VAL A 62 -12.66 -15.03 -11.35
N GLN A 63 -11.90 -15.99 -11.88
CA GLN A 63 -11.80 -16.28 -13.32
C GLN A 63 -12.22 -17.71 -13.59
N GLU A 64 -12.85 -17.92 -14.74
CA GLU A 64 -13.06 -19.24 -15.32
C GLU A 64 -11.78 -19.71 -16.01
N ILE A 65 -11.33 -20.92 -15.71
CA ILE A 65 -9.99 -21.40 -16.09
C ILE A 65 -10.09 -22.73 -16.81
N GLU A 66 -9.46 -22.77 -17.98
CA GLU A 66 -9.29 -23.99 -18.75
C GLU A 66 -8.11 -24.84 -18.25
N PRO A 67 -8.21 -26.18 -18.30
CA PRO A 67 -7.12 -27.07 -17.89
C PRO A 67 -5.83 -26.84 -18.67
N SER A 68 -4.68 -27.02 -18.00
CA SER A 68 -3.34 -26.87 -18.60
C SER A 68 -3.02 -25.49 -19.19
N THR A 69 -3.79 -24.46 -18.86
CA THR A 69 -3.55 -23.09 -19.36
C THR A 69 -2.76 -22.23 -18.37
N ARG A 70 -2.11 -21.19 -18.91
CA ARG A 70 -1.49 -20.14 -18.10
C ARG A 70 -2.56 -19.11 -17.73
N VAL A 71 -2.63 -18.76 -16.46
CA VAL A 71 -3.62 -17.82 -15.92
C VAL A 71 -2.90 -16.67 -15.23
N ILE A 72 -3.48 -15.47 -15.34
CA ILE A 72 -2.89 -14.23 -14.83
C ILE A 72 -3.94 -13.45 -14.05
N TRP A 73 -3.60 -13.01 -12.84
CA TRP A 73 -4.42 -12.09 -12.06
C TRP A 73 -3.69 -10.76 -11.86
N ALA A 74 -4.40 -9.66 -12.16
CA ALA A 74 -3.95 -8.31 -11.89
C ALA A 74 -4.21 -7.92 -10.44
N ASN A 75 -3.24 -7.29 -9.79
CA ASN A 75 -3.37 -6.72 -8.46
C ASN A 75 -2.72 -5.33 -8.39
N THR A 76 -3.14 -4.53 -7.42
CA THR A 76 -2.50 -3.25 -7.08
C THR A 76 -2.20 -3.23 -5.60
N LEU A 77 -0.96 -2.92 -5.25
CA LEU A 77 -0.51 -2.66 -3.88
C LEU A 77 -0.28 -1.16 -3.72
N VAL A 78 -0.81 -0.57 -2.65
CA VAL A 78 -0.71 0.87 -2.35
C VAL A 78 -0.19 1.07 -0.92
N ASN A 79 0.75 2.00 -0.76
CA ASN A 79 1.18 2.47 0.56
C ASN A 79 0.35 3.69 1.01
N ASN A 80 -0.58 3.46 1.93
CA ASN A 80 -1.40 4.49 2.57
C ASN A 80 -0.85 4.92 3.94
N SER A 81 0.37 4.52 4.28
CA SER A 81 1.07 4.89 5.51
C SER A 81 1.52 6.36 5.45
N ASN A 82 1.88 6.94 6.60
CA ASN A 82 2.62 8.21 6.64
C ASN A 82 4.16 8.01 6.60
N ALA A 83 4.62 6.78 6.38
CA ALA A 83 6.01 6.38 6.30
C ALA A 83 6.26 5.51 5.05
N PRO A 84 7.49 5.47 4.51
CA PRO A 84 7.87 4.45 3.54
C PRO A 84 7.66 3.04 4.11
N VAL A 85 7.34 2.08 3.25
CA VAL A 85 7.13 0.68 3.64
C VAL A 85 7.93 -0.27 2.77
N ASN A 86 8.29 -1.41 3.35
CA ASN A 86 8.81 -2.56 2.63
C ASN A 86 7.84 -3.74 2.82
N VAL A 87 7.34 -4.29 1.72
CA VAL A 87 6.25 -5.27 1.73
C VAL A 87 6.72 -6.61 1.16
N GLN A 88 6.60 -7.66 1.95
CA GLN A 88 6.74 -9.03 1.46
C GLN A 88 5.39 -9.50 0.87
N LEU A 89 5.44 -10.11 -0.31
CA LEU A 89 4.28 -10.65 -1.00
C LEU A 89 4.38 -12.16 -1.12
N GLU A 90 3.28 -12.83 -0.84
CA GLU A 90 3.14 -14.28 -0.95
C GLU A 90 1.82 -14.61 -1.64
N ALA A 91 1.86 -15.47 -2.65
CA ALA A 91 0.64 -16.02 -3.23
C ALA A 91 0.13 -17.17 -2.36
N LEU A 92 -1.19 -17.25 -2.15
CA LEU A 92 -1.78 -18.37 -1.45
C LEU A 92 -1.64 -19.66 -2.27
N THR A 93 -1.40 -20.78 -1.60
CA THR A 93 -1.35 -22.08 -2.28
C THR A 93 -2.75 -22.58 -2.58
N ILE A 94 -2.98 -22.96 -3.84
CA ILE A 94 -4.21 -23.60 -4.31
C ILE A 94 -3.78 -24.85 -5.08
N ASN A 95 -4.37 -26.01 -4.76
CA ASN A 95 -3.90 -27.30 -5.28
C ASN A 95 -4.03 -27.41 -6.81
N GLU A 96 -5.01 -26.72 -7.37
CA GLU A 96 -5.33 -26.68 -8.80
C GLU A 96 -4.36 -25.78 -9.59
N LEU A 97 -3.45 -25.05 -8.92
CA LEU A 97 -2.53 -24.11 -9.52
C LEU A 97 -1.07 -24.44 -9.17
N SER A 98 -0.19 -24.33 -10.16
CA SER A 98 1.24 -24.61 -10.03
C SER A 98 2.09 -23.53 -10.69
N ASN A 99 3.42 -23.59 -10.49
CA ASN A 99 4.37 -22.63 -11.06
C ASN A 99 4.01 -21.16 -10.76
N VAL A 100 3.50 -20.92 -9.55
CA VAL A 100 3.03 -19.59 -9.15
C VAL A 100 4.21 -18.63 -9.04
N LYS A 101 4.10 -17.49 -9.72
CA LYS A 101 5.10 -16.42 -9.74
C LYS A 101 4.41 -15.06 -9.67
N ILE A 102 5.07 -14.11 -9.03
CA ILE A 102 4.62 -12.73 -8.94
C ILE A 102 5.53 -11.87 -9.81
N TYR A 103 4.97 -10.96 -10.59
CA TYR A 103 5.70 -10.01 -11.42
C TYR A 103 5.23 -8.59 -11.13
N VAL A 104 6.10 -7.62 -11.40
CA VAL A 104 5.80 -6.19 -11.32
C VAL A 104 5.62 -5.63 -12.72
N ASP A 105 4.51 -4.93 -12.95
CA ASP A 105 4.30 -4.12 -14.16
C ASP A 105 5.28 -2.94 -14.17
N THR A 106 6.42 -3.15 -14.80
CA THR A 106 7.57 -2.24 -14.67
C THR A 106 7.45 -1.07 -15.63
N ASN A 107 6.88 -1.30 -16.82
CA ASN A 107 6.65 -0.27 -17.83
C ASN A 107 5.31 0.47 -17.63
N LYS A 108 4.48 0.03 -16.68
CA LYS A 108 3.19 0.64 -16.27
C LYS A 108 2.19 0.73 -17.40
N ASN A 109 2.21 -0.23 -18.32
CA ASN A 109 1.34 -0.21 -19.49
C ASN A 109 0.02 -0.98 -19.27
N GLY A 110 -0.13 -1.65 -18.12
CA GLY A 110 -1.33 -2.42 -17.78
C GLY A 110 -1.48 -3.73 -18.56
N GLN A 111 -0.41 -4.24 -19.16
CA GLN A 111 -0.36 -5.51 -19.87
C GLN A 111 0.75 -6.38 -19.30
N PHE A 112 0.53 -7.69 -19.26
CA PHE A 112 1.60 -8.62 -18.90
C PHE A 112 2.49 -8.92 -20.11
N ASP A 113 3.74 -8.45 -20.10
CA ASP A 113 4.66 -8.58 -21.23
C ASP A 113 6.11 -8.87 -20.83
N THR A 114 7.05 -8.76 -21.77
CA THR A 114 8.46 -9.10 -21.57
C THR A 114 9.25 -8.07 -20.76
N ASP A 115 8.74 -6.85 -20.61
CA ASP A 115 9.36 -5.82 -19.79
C ASP A 115 9.08 -6.04 -18.29
N ASP A 116 8.10 -6.89 -17.96
CA ASP A 116 7.72 -7.19 -16.60
C ASP A 116 8.73 -8.08 -15.90
N GLN A 117 9.10 -7.67 -14.69
CA GLN A 117 10.12 -8.35 -13.91
C GLN A 117 9.50 -9.26 -12.86
N GLN A 118 10.01 -10.49 -12.77
CA GLN A 118 9.64 -11.40 -11.70
C GLN A 118 10.09 -10.79 -10.37
N LEU A 119 9.17 -10.71 -9.42
CA LEU A 119 9.47 -10.25 -8.07
C LEU A 119 10.26 -11.33 -7.33
N THR A 120 11.50 -11.00 -6.95
CA THR A 120 12.39 -11.89 -6.17
C THR A 120 12.71 -11.36 -4.78
N THR A 121 12.32 -10.13 -4.48
CA THR A 121 12.57 -9.43 -3.20
C THR A 121 11.31 -8.74 -2.73
N ASN A 122 11.38 -8.09 -1.57
CA ASN A 122 10.30 -7.25 -1.07
C ASN A 122 10.07 -6.04 -1.99
N VAL A 123 8.86 -5.48 -1.92
CA VAL A 123 8.44 -4.27 -2.63
C VAL A 123 8.57 -3.06 -1.71
N ALA A 124 9.47 -2.14 -2.05
CA ALA A 124 9.58 -0.85 -1.37
C ALA A 124 8.63 0.17 -1.99
N LEU A 125 7.82 0.84 -1.18
CA LEU A 125 6.89 1.89 -1.61
C LEU A 125 7.04 3.14 -0.74
N ALA A 126 7.26 4.29 -1.39
CA ALA A 126 7.16 5.58 -0.70
C ALA A 126 5.70 5.90 -0.31
N VAL A 127 5.50 6.90 0.53
CA VAL A 127 4.17 7.35 0.96
C VAL A 127 3.31 7.70 -0.26
N GLY A 128 2.11 7.11 -0.33
CA GLY A 128 1.15 7.32 -1.42
C GLY A 128 1.51 6.63 -2.73
N GLN A 129 2.63 5.91 -2.82
CA GLN A 129 2.98 5.16 -4.03
C GLN A 129 2.15 3.89 -4.17
N SER A 130 1.93 3.51 -5.43
CA SER A 130 1.31 2.25 -5.81
C SER A 130 2.16 1.49 -6.82
N VAL A 131 1.96 0.17 -6.87
CA VAL A 131 2.55 -0.70 -7.88
C VAL A 131 1.50 -1.68 -8.40
N HIS A 132 1.56 -1.95 -9.70
CA HIS A 132 0.74 -2.98 -10.34
C HIS A 132 1.52 -4.30 -10.40
N LEU A 133 0.80 -5.37 -10.10
CA LEU A 133 1.35 -6.70 -9.88
C LEU A 133 0.59 -7.72 -10.71
N TRP A 134 1.32 -8.68 -11.26
CA TRP A 134 0.77 -9.84 -11.94
C TRP A 134 1.06 -11.09 -11.13
N VAL A 135 0.03 -11.88 -10.86
CA VAL A 135 0.21 -13.24 -10.32
C VAL A 135 -0.04 -14.21 -11.46
N VAL A 136 0.99 -14.96 -11.82
CA VAL A 136 0.97 -15.89 -12.95
C VAL A 136 1.05 -17.31 -12.41
N ALA A 137 0.15 -18.17 -12.84
CA ALA A 137 0.15 -19.59 -12.49
C ALA A 137 -0.17 -20.47 -13.70
N THR A 138 0.04 -21.77 -13.54
CA THR A 138 -0.36 -22.81 -14.49
C THR A 138 -1.48 -23.65 -13.89
N ALA A 139 -2.61 -23.72 -14.59
CA ALA A 139 -3.76 -24.54 -14.25
C ALA A 139 -3.45 -26.04 -14.37
N SER A 140 -3.89 -26.84 -13.40
CA SER A 140 -3.80 -28.30 -13.48
C SER A 140 -4.45 -28.86 -14.75
N ALA A 141 -3.89 -29.94 -15.28
CA ALA A 141 -4.49 -30.68 -16.39
C ALA A 141 -5.77 -31.44 -15.99
N THR A 142 -5.98 -31.66 -14.69
CA THR A 142 -7.14 -32.37 -14.14
C THR A 142 -8.26 -31.45 -13.66
N LEU A 143 -8.15 -30.14 -13.93
CA LEU A 143 -9.22 -29.20 -13.68
C LEU A 143 -10.48 -29.65 -14.43
N THR A 144 -11.63 -29.53 -13.78
CA THR A 144 -12.90 -29.64 -14.51
C THR A 144 -13.04 -28.43 -15.41
N GLU A 145 -13.57 -28.62 -16.63
CA GLU A 145 -13.87 -27.52 -17.54
C GLU A 145 -14.69 -26.43 -16.83
N SER A 146 -14.38 -25.17 -17.15
CA SER A 146 -15.06 -24.00 -16.60
C SER A 146 -14.98 -23.82 -15.07
N GLN A 147 -13.99 -24.39 -14.40
CA GLN A 147 -13.83 -24.17 -12.96
C GLN A 147 -13.46 -22.72 -12.64
N GLN A 148 -14.13 -22.16 -11.64
CA GLN A 148 -13.93 -20.79 -11.17
C GLN A 148 -12.90 -20.74 -10.04
N LEU A 149 -11.78 -20.04 -10.26
CA LEU A 149 -10.73 -19.86 -9.25
C LEU A 149 -10.30 -18.39 -9.18
N ASN A 150 -9.79 -17.98 -8.03
CA ASN A 150 -8.94 -16.80 -7.87
C ASN A 150 -7.64 -17.21 -7.20
N LEU A 151 -6.61 -16.37 -7.28
CA LEU A 151 -5.34 -16.59 -6.59
C LEU A 151 -4.96 -15.34 -5.79
N PRO A 152 -5.45 -15.21 -4.54
CA PRO A 152 -5.17 -14.04 -3.72
C PRO A 152 -3.70 -13.93 -3.34
N LEU A 153 -3.24 -12.69 -3.18
CA LEU A 153 -1.96 -12.39 -2.54
C LEU A 153 -2.17 -12.05 -1.07
N LYS A 154 -1.17 -12.40 -0.26
CA LYS A 154 -0.97 -11.89 1.08
C LYS A 154 0.17 -10.87 1.04
N ALA A 155 -0.05 -9.72 1.65
CA ALA A 155 0.95 -8.68 1.83
C ALA A 155 1.29 -8.56 3.32
N THR A 156 2.57 -8.57 3.67
CA THR A 156 3.05 -8.42 5.04
C THR A 156 4.11 -7.33 5.07
N LEU A 157 3.99 -6.40 6.03
CA LEU A 157 5.03 -5.40 6.27
C LEU A 157 6.26 -6.06 6.88
N VAL A 158 7.43 -5.62 6.43
CA VAL A 158 8.71 -6.00 7.03
C VAL A 158 9.30 -4.75 7.66
N GLU A 159 9.42 -4.80 8.98
CA GLU A 159 10.12 -3.80 9.78
C GLU A 159 11.56 -4.28 10.03
N ASP A 160 12.52 -3.35 10.06
CA ASP A 160 13.91 -3.61 10.44
C ASP A 160 14.08 -3.79 11.96
#